data_AF-A0A843WKR6-F1
#
_entry.id   AF-A0A843WKR6-F1
#
_cell.length_a   1.000
_cell.length_b   1.000
_cell.length_c   1.000
_cell.angle_alpha   90.00
_cell.angle_beta   90.00
_cell.angle_gamma   90.00
#
_symmetry.space_group_name_H-M   'P 1'
#
loop_
_entity.id
_entity.type
_entity.pdbx_description
1 polymer ?
#
loop_
_entity_poly.entity_id
_entity_poly.type
_entity_poly.pdbx_seq_one_letter_code
_entity_poly.pdbx_strand_id
1 'polypeptide(L)'
;MELPCQPPMPPAVMAARKRILHLPPLPLLCLLILFLRQEDAARGLEILSKSRLEKCVKASDSDKLECNKKIVVNVAVPSGSSGGEASIVAELVEVEGNDTNKMQTIRAPPVVTINKSAAYALYELMYIRDVPYKPEEFYVKTRKCEPDASAKVVQTCERQFRFFHFTLVRLFC
;
A
#
# COMPACT_ATOMS: atom_id res chain seq x y z
N MET A 1 22.00 21.66 1.54
CA MET A 1 21.56 22.15 2.87
C MET A 1 20.23 22.86 2.68
N GLU A 2 19.24 22.43 3.46
CA GLU A 2 17.99 23.12 3.83
C GLU A 2 16.89 23.37 2.78
N LEU A 3 15.87 22.50 2.83
CA LEU A 3 14.45 22.91 2.94
C LEU A 3 14.23 23.62 4.30
N PRO A 4 13.19 24.47 4.53
CA PRO A 4 11.84 24.29 4.00
C PRO A 4 11.00 25.55 3.65
N CYS A 5 9.92 25.31 2.91
CA CYS A 5 8.77 26.22 2.80
C CYS A 5 8.06 26.38 4.15
N GLN A 6 7.74 27.62 4.54
CA GLN A 6 6.82 27.92 5.64
C GLN A 6 5.39 28.19 5.10
N PRO A 7 4.33 27.65 5.74
CA PRO A 7 2.93 27.91 5.42
C PRO A 7 2.42 29.25 5.98
N PRO A 8 1.25 29.75 5.54
CA PRO A 8 0.75 31.09 5.87
C PRO A 8 0.25 31.21 7.32
N MET A 9 0.40 32.41 7.87
CA MET A 9 0.04 32.76 9.25
C MET A 9 -1.48 32.91 9.48
N PRO A 10 -1.98 32.61 10.70
CA PRO A 10 -3.36 32.85 11.13
C PRO A 10 -3.61 34.30 11.58
N PRO A 11 -4.88 34.76 11.67
CA PRO A 11 -5.21 36.07 12.22
C PRO A 11 -5.06 36.11 13.75
N ALA A 12 -4.46 37.19 14.24
CA ALA A 12 -4.39 37.55 15.66
C ALA A 12 -5.41 38.63 15.97
N VAL A 13 -6.20 38.48 17.04
CA VAL A 13 -6.49 39.54 18.03
C VAL A 13 -6.88 38.88 19.35
N MET A 14 -6.09 39.18 20.39
CA MET A 14 -6.38 38.92 21.81
C MET A 14 -7.35 39.97 22.37
N ALA A 15 -8.28 39.56 23.24
CA ALA A 15 -8.81 40.41 24.31
C ALA A 15 -9.19 39.55 25.52
N ALA A 16 -9.11 40.15 26.71
CA ALA A 16 -8.60 39.50 27.91
C ALA A 16 -9.65 39.08 28.94
N ARG A 17 -9.28 38.04 29.71
CA ARG A 17 -9.42 37.91 31.18
C ARG A 17 -10.82 37.77 31.80
N LYS A 18 -11.15 36.53 32.22
CA LYS A 18 -11.65 36.25 33.58
C LYS A 18 -11.38 34.80 33.98
N ARG A 19 -10.75 34.61 35.15
CA ARG A 19 -10.42 33.31 35.76
C ARG A 19 -11.69 32.56 36.14
N ILE A 20 -11.90 31.35 35.62
CA ILE A 20 -12.51 30.23 36.35
C ILE A 20 -11.82 28.96 35.88
N LEU A 21 -10.97 28.39 36.73
CA LEU A 21 -10.23 27.15 36.50
C LEU A 21 -11.19 25.96 36.71
N HIS A 22 -12.07 25.69 35.74
CA HIS A 22 -12.81 24.42 35.71
C HIS A 22 -12.03 23.41 34.89
N LEU A 23 -11.37 22.52 35.62
CA LEU A 23 -10.68 21.32 35.15
C LEU A 23 -11.60 20.54 34.17
N PRO A 24 -11.17 20.23 32.93
CA PRO A 24 -11.96 19.39 32.03
C PRO A 24 -12.09 17.97 32.64
N PRO A 25 -13.18 17.22 32.34
CA PRO A 25 -13.41 15.92 32.94
C PRO A 25 -12.36 14.91 32.44
N LEU A 26 -11.25 14.80 33.18
CA LEU A 26 -10.26 13.73 33.13
C LEU A 26 -10.86 12.33 32.85
N PRO A 27 -12.04 11.92 33.39
CA PRO A 27 -12.61 10.63 33.05
C PRO A 27 -12.99 10.47 31.57
N LEU A 28 -13.43 11.54 30.90
CA LEU A 28 -13.82 11.49 29.48
C LEU A 28 -12.59 11.36 28.57
N LEU A 29 -11.51 12.07 28.91
CA LEU A 29 -10.23 11.98 28.19
C LEU A 29 -9.58 10.59 28.38
N CYS A 30 -9.64 10.02 29.58
CA CYS A 30 -9.19 8.65 29.83
C CYS A 30 -10.00 7.62 29.04
N LEU A 31 -11.32 7.77 28.95
CA LEU A 31 -12.19 6.90 28.14
C LEU A 31 -11.81 6.97 26.65
N LEU A 32 -11.54 8.16 26.14
CA LEU A 32 -11.10 8.37 24.74
C LEU A 32 -9.74 7.72 24.46
N ILE A 33 -8.79 7.79 25.40
CA ILE A 33 -7.49 7.12 25.29
C ILE A 33 -7.65 5.59 25.34
N LEU A 34 -8.56 5.06 26.17
CA LEU A 34 -8.85 3.63 26.22
C LEU A 34 -9.50 3.14 24.90
N PHE A 35 -10.42 3.91 24.31
CA PHE A 35 -10.99 3.59 22.99
C PHE A 35 -9.93 3.60 21.88
N LEU A 36 -8.98 4.56 21.91
CA LEU A 36 -7.86 4.60 20.94
C LEU A 36 -6.81 3.50 21.18
N ARG A 37 -6.82 2.85 22.35
CA ARG A 37 -5.98 1.67 22.66
C ARG A 37 -6.61 0.37 22.20
N GLN A 38 -7.86 0.39 21.76
CA GLN A 38 -8.57 -0.77 21.20
C GLN A 38 -8.19 -1.03 19.73
N GLU A 39 -6.94 -0.77 19.38
CA GLU A 39 -6.28 -1.31 18.19
C GLU A 39 -5.42 -2.50 18.63
N ASP A 40 -6.01 -3.44 19.38
CA ASP A 40 -5.49 -4.80 19.43
C ASP A 40 -6.00 -5.51 18.17
N ALA A 41 -5.44 -5.08 17.04
CA ALA A 41 -5.41 -5.91 15.85
C ALA A 41 -4.77 -7.24 16.27
N ALA A 42 -5.50 -8.34 16.06
CA ALA A 42 -5.11 -9.70 16.41
C ALA A 42 -3.59 -9.91 16.18
N ARG A 43 -2.82 -9.95 17.27
CA ARG A 43 -1.35 -9.96 17.22
C ARG A 43 -0.76 -11.32 16.88
N GLY A 44 -1.57 -12.23 16.36
CA GLY A 44 -1.18 -13.60 16.10
C GLY A 44 -2.12 -14.30 15.13
N LEU A 45 -1.63 -15.41 14.60
CA LEU A 45 -2.40 -16.32 13.78
C LEU A 45 -3.52 -16.97 14.61
N GLU A 46 -4.75 -16.98 14.09
CA GLU A 46 -5.91 -17.58 14.76
C GLU A 46 -6.46 -18.77 13.96
N ILE A 47 -6.77 -19.88 14.63
CA ILE A 47 -7.42 -21.04 13.99
C ILE A 47 -8.93 -20.85 14.02
N LEU A 48 -9.53 -20.68 12.85
CA LEU A 48 -10.98 -20.51 12.70
C LEU A 48 -11.72 -21.85 12.75
N SER A 49 -11.15 -22.89 12.14
CA SER A 49 -11.73 -24.23 12.18
C SER A 49 -10.69 -25.31 11.92
N LYS A 50 -10.97 -26.50 12.45
CA LYS A 50 -10.17 -27.72 12.26
C LYS A 50 -11.12 -28.89 12.06
N SER A 51 -10.99 -29.60 10.95
CA SER A 51 -11.85 -30.73 10.61
C SER A 51 -11.05 -31.88 9.98
N ARG A 52 -11.61 -33.09 10.07
CA ARG A 52 -11.15 -34.27 9.34
C ARG A 52 -12.11 -34.49 8.18
N LEU A 53 -11.61 -34.46 6.96
CA LEU A 53 -12.42 -34.58 5.75
C LEU A 53 -11.85 -35.65 4.83
N GLU A 54 -12.72 -36.49 4.27
CA GLU A 54 -12.35 -37.39 3.19
C GLU A 54 -12.49 -36.66 1.84
N LYS A 55 -11.37 -36.50 1.14
CA LYS A 55 -11.34 -35.88 -0.18
C LYS A 55 -11.23 -36.97 -1.24
N CYS A 56 -12.25 -37.11 -2.06
CA CYS A 56 -12.26 -37.96 -3.24
C CYS A 56 -11.94 -37.13 -4.49
N VAL A 57 -10.96 -37.59 -5.29
CA VAL A 57 -10.60 -36.98 -6.57
C VAL A 57 -10.99 -37.97 -7.67
N LYS A 58 -11.75 -37.49 -8.67
CA LYS A 58 -12.03 -38.24 -9.89
C LYS A 58 -10.87 -38.04 -10.86
N ALA A 59 -10.24 -39.11 -11.32
CA ALA A 59 -9.29 -39.03 -12.41
C ALA A 59 -10.05 -38.70 -13.71
N SER A 60 -9.57 -37.73 -14.49
CA SER A 60 -10.28 -37.15 -15.64
C SER A 60 -10.79 -38.18 -16.66
N ASP A 61 -10.07 -39.29 -16.80
CA ASP A 61 -10.31 -40.30 -17.84
C ASP A 61 -10.85 -41.65 -17.29
N SER A 62 -11.24 -41.72 -16.01
CA SER A 62 -11.81 -42.95 -15.42
C SER A 62 -12.93 -42.66 -14.42
N ASP A 63 -13.86 -43.60 -14.28
CA ASP A 63 -14.89 -43.54 -13.23
C ASP A 63 -14.38 -43.94 -11.84
N LYS A 64 -13.07 -44.17 -11.69
CA LYS A 64 -12.43 -44.49 -10.42
C LYS A 64 -12.23 -43.22 -9.59
N LEU A 65 -12.72 -43.24 -8.36
CA LEU A 65 -12.53 -42.19 -7.35
C LEU A 65 -11.38 -42.58 -6.42
N GLU A 66 -10.42 -41.68 -6.24
CA GLU A 66 -9.33 -41.85 -5.27
C GLU A 66 -9.61 -40.98 -4.04
N CYS A 67 -10.05 -41.65 -2.97
CA CYS A 67 -10.44 -41.02 -1.71
C CYS A 67 -9.32 -41.09 -0.68
N ASN A 68 -8.99 -39.95 -0.08
CA ASN A 68 -7.98 -39.84 0.97
C ASN A 68 -8.49 -38.99 2.14
N LYS A 69 -8.29 -39.46 3.37
CA LYS A 69 -8.58 -38.70 4.59
C LYS A 69 -7.54 -37.60 4.79
N LYS A 70 -7.99 -36.38 5.05
CA LYS A 70 -7.16 -35.19 5.24
C LYS A 70 -7.61 -34.40 6.46
N ILE A 71 -6.69 -33.67 7.08
CA ILE A 71 -7.00 -32.64 8.06
C ILE A 71 -7.09 -31.31 7.32
N VAL A 72 -8.19 -30.60 7.49
CA VAL A 72 -8.39 -29.26 6.93
C VAL A 72 -8.41 -28.26 8.07
N VAL A 73 -7.57 -27.24 7.99
CA VAL A 73 -7.44 -26.18 8.98
C VAL A 73 -7.68 -24.85 8.29
N ASN A 74 -8.63 -24.06 8.80
CA ASN A 74 -8.87 -22.70 8.36
C ASN A 74 -8.22 -21.75 9.38
N VAL A 75 -7.45 -20.78 8.90
CA VAL A 75 -6.66 -19.86 9.74
C VAL A 75 -6.85 -18.42 9.28
N ALA A 76 -6.93 -17.50 10.23
CA ALA A 76 -6.87 -16.06 10.00
C ALA A 76 -5.43 -15.58 10.23
N VAL A 77 -4.83 -14.99 9.20
CA VAL A 77 -3.45 -14.48 9.25
C VAL A 77 -3.47 -12.95 9.12
N PRO A 78 -3.04 -12.21 10.16
CA PRO A 78 -2.98 -10.75 10.12
C PRO A 78 -1.90 -10.26 9.13
N SER A 79 -2.11 -9.09 8.55
CA SER A 79 -1.13 -8.47 7.64
C SER A 79 0.11 -8.03 8.42
N GLY A 80 1.31 -8.29 7.88
CA GLY A 80 2.57 -8.03 8.57
C GLY A 80 3.03 -9.14 9.52
N SER A 81 2.38 -10.31 9.49
CA SER A 81 2.76 -11.48 10.27
C SER A 81 4.14 -12.01 9.88
N SER A 82 5.02 -12.22 10.87
CA SER A 82 6.40 -12.69 10.68
C SER A 82 6.52 -14.21 10.65
N GLY A 83 5.51 -14.92 11.17
CA GLY A 83 5.51 -16.37 11.35
C GLY A 83 6.23 -16.84 12.62
N GLY A 84 6.92 -15.95 13.35
CA GLY A 84 7.52 -16.26 14.65
C GLY A 84 6.51 -16.28 15.81
N GLU A 85 5.34 -15.66 15.61
CA GLU A 85 4.28 -15.58 16.61
C GLU A 85 3.53 -16.89 16.86
N ALA A 86 3.43 -17.80 15.88
CA ALA A 86 2.73 -19.08 16.04
C ALA A 86 3.19 -20.12 15.01
N SER A 87 3.09 -21.41 15.37
CA SER A 87 3.41 -22.54 14.49
C SER A 87 2.37 -23.65 14.62
N ILE A 88 2.01 -24.27 13.50
CA ILE A 88 1.09 -25.41 13.46
C ILE A 88 1.94 -26.69 13.41
N VAL A 89 1.79 -27.55 14.41
CA VAL A 89 2.50 -28.84 14.50
C VAL A 89 1.52 -29.96 14.17
N ALA A 90 1.85 -30.79 13.18
CA ALA A 90 0.99 -31.93 12.81
C ALA A 90 1.51 -33.23 13.42
N GLU A 91 0.60 -33.98 14.05
CA GLU A 91 0.89 -35.33 14.52
C GLU A 91 0.65 -36.32 13.37
N LEU A 92 1.67 -37.12 13.07
CA LEU A 92 1.63 -38.17 12.05
C LEU A 92 1.39 -39.50 12.74
N VAL A 93 0.32 -40.19 12.36
CA VAL A 93 0.10 -41.59 12.74
C VAL A 93 0.41 -42.43 11.51
N GLU A 94 1.44 -43.25 11.61
CA GLU A 94 1.84 -44.16 10.56
C GLU A 94 0.81 -45.29 10.47
N VAL A 95 0.23 -45.47 9.29
CA VAL A 95 -0.60 -46.63 8.97
C VAL A 95 0.21 -47.49 8.01
N GLU A 96 0.38 -48.76 8.33
CA GLU A 96 1.03 -49.75 7.47
C GLU A 96 0.35 -49.78 6.09
N GLY A 97 0.99 -49.14 5.12
CA GLY A 97 0.62 -49.18 3.71
C GLY A 97 1.29 -50.34 3.01
N ASN A 98 0.57 -50.97 2.09
CA ASN A 98 0.98 -52.12 1.28
C ASN A 98 2.03 -51.74 0.19
N ASP A 99 2.94 -50.83 0.51
CA ASP A 99 4.02 -50.34 -0.34
C ASP A 99 5.31 -51.10 0.01
N THR A 100 5.65 -52.07 -0.83
CA THR A 100 6.85 -52.89 -0.69
C THR A 100 8.12 -52.03 -0.53
N ASN A 101 8.75 -52.14 0.66
CA ASN A 101 10.16 -51.83 0.97
C ASN A 101 10.62 -50.37 1.15
N LYS A 102 9.76 -49.40 1.50
CA LYS A 102 10.27 -48.11 2.02
C LYS A 102 9.39 -47.51 3.13
N MET A 103 9.28 -48.23 4.24
CA MET A 103 8.82 -47.65 5.51
C MET A 103 9.83 -46.59 5.96
N GLN A 104 9.57 -45.32 5.68
CA GLN A 104 10.29 -44.22 6.30
C GLN A 104 9.44 -43.70 7.45
N THR A 105 9.88 -44.00 8.66
CA THR A 105 9.20 -43.50 9.85
C THR A 105 9.59 -42.04 10.06
N ILE A 106 8.60 -41.14 10.02
CA ILE A 106 8.84 -39.71 10.22
C ILE A 106 8.85 -39.46 11.73
N ARG A 107 10.06 -39.45 12.31
CA ARG A 107 10.25 -39.33 13.76
C ARG A 107 9.91 -37.95 14.33
N ALA A 108 9.91 -36.91 13.50
CA ALA A 108 9.68 -35.53 13.94
C ALA A 108 8.40 -34.97 13.29
N PRO A 109 7.47 -34.41 14.08
CA PRO A 109 6.25 -33.83 13.53
C PRO A 109 6.60 -32.63 12.64
N PRO A 110 6.00 -32.50 11.45
CA PRO A 110 6.23 -31.34 10.61
C PRO A 110 5.63 -30.09 11.28
N VAL A 111 6.41 -29.01 11.21
CA VAL A 111 6.05 -27.69 11.73
C VAL A 111 5.78 -26.76 10.55
N VAL A 112 4.61 -26.14 10.53
CA VAL A 112 4.19 -25.19 9.50
C VAL A 112 4.05 -23.79 10.11
N THR A 113 4.81 -22.85 9.56
CA THR A 113 4.77 -21.42 9.91
C THR A 113 4.26 -20.63 8.72
N ILE A 114 3.38 -19.65 8.96
CA ILE A 114 2.81 -18.81 7.91
C ILE A 114 3.22 -17.36 8.18
N ASN A 115 3.80 -16.70 7.18
CA ASN A 115 4.09 -15.27 7.21
C ASN A 115 3.23 -14.54 6.15
N LYS A 116 2.90 -13.27 6.41
CA LYS A 116 2.09 -12.45 5.51
C LYS A 116 2.63 -11.03 5.46
N SER A 117 2.96 -10.57 4.26
CA SER A 117 3.43 -9.19 4.06
C SER A 117 2.36 -8.16 4.41
N ALA A 118 2.77 -6.90 4.55
CA ALA A 118 1.83 -5.79 4.66
C ALA A 118 0.92 -5.72 3.42
N ALA A 119 -0.34 -5.33 3.63
CA ALA A 119 -1.26 -5.06 2.54
C ALA A 119 -0.99 -3.67 1.95
N TYR A 120 -1.14 -3.54 0.64
CA TYR A 120 -1.01 -2.28 -0.08
C TYR A 120 -2.11 -2.15 -1.14
N ALA A 121 -2.48 -0.92 -1.47
CA ALA A 121 -3.42 -0.62 -2.54
C ALA A 121 -2.65 -0.32 -3.83
N LEU A 122 -3.01 -1.01 -4.92
CA LEU A 122 -2.49 -0.73 -6.26
C LEU A 122 -3.51 0.11 -7.01
N TYR A 123 -3.03 1.22 -7.56
CA TYR A 123 -3.80 2.08 -8.46
C TYR A 123 -3.28 1.87 -9.87
N GLU A 124 -4.20 1.59 -10.79
CA GLU A 124 -3.89 1.49 -12.21
C GLU A 124 -3.70 2.91 -12.78
N LEU A 125 -2.48 3.21 -13.24
CA LEU A 125 -2.13 4.51 -13.79
C LEU A 125 -2.23 4.47 -15.31
N MET A 126 -3.02 5.39 -15.88
CA MET A 126 -3.12 5.59 -17.32
C MET A 126 -2.41 6.87 -17.74
N TYR A 127 -1.60 6.79 -18.80
CA TYR A 127 -0.96 7.95 -19.39
C TYR A 127 -1.98 8.81 -20.16
N ILE A 128 -1.98 10.12 -19.92
CA ILE A 128 -2.87 11.07 -20.60
C ILE A 128 -2.06 11.98 -21.53
N ARG A 129 -1.13 12.77 -20.98
CA ARG A 129 -0.27 13.70 -21.72
C ARG A 129 0.88 14.23 -20.87
N ASP A 130 1.91 14.74 -21.52
CA ASP A 130 3.00 15.48 -20.90
C ASP A 130 2.57 16.89 -20.48
N VAL A 131 3.10 17.37 -19.35
CA VAL A 131 2.86 18.70 -18.81
C VAL A 131 4.21 19.32 -18.41
N PRO A 132 4.54 20.54 -18.86
CA PRO A 132 5.78 21.20 -18.49
C PRO A 132 5.76 21.60 -17.00
N TYR A 133 6.89 21.37 -16.30
CA TYR A 133 7.03 21.67 -14.86
C TYR A 133 6.97 23.18 -14.56
N LYS A 134 7.62 24.01 -15.39
CA LYS A 134 7.70 25.46 -15.19
C LYS A 134 7.73 26.19 -16.54
N PRO A 135 6.57 26.58 -17.09
CA PRO A 135 6.54 27.46 -18.25
C PRO A 135 7.01 28.87 -17.84
N GLU A 136 7.98 29.42 -18.57
CA GLU A 136 8.54 30.74 -18.33
C GLU A 136 8.12 31.72 -19.42
N GLU A 137 7.83 32.96 -19.02
CA GLU A 137 7.63 34.08 -19.94
C GLU A 137 8.91 34.91 -19.98
N PHE A 138 9.46 35.06 -21.18
CA PHE A 138 10.65 35.88 -21.41
C PHE A 138 10.23 37.27 -21.90
N TYR A 139 10.76 38.30 -21.25
CA TYR A 139 10.55 39.70 -21.64
C TYR A 139 11.79 40.27 -22.32
N VAL A 140 11.62 40.83 -23.52
CA VAL A 140 12.69 41.46 -24.31
C VAL A 140 12.26 42.87 -24.72
N LYS A 141 13.06 43.87 -24.33
CA LYS A 141 12.78 45.26 -24.67
C LYS A 141 13.30 45.59 -26.07
N THR A 142 12.39 45.87 -27.01
CA THR A 142 12.71 46.22 -28.40
C THR A 142 12.35 47.69 -28.71
N ARG A 143 12.93 48.26 -29.78
CA ARG A 143 12.57 49.62 -30.24
C ARG A 143 11.29 49.64 -31.10
N LYS A 144 11.05 48.58 -31.87
CA LYS A 144 9.81 48.29 -32.62
C LYS A 144 9.53 46.80 -32.46
N CYS A 145 8.31 46.44 -32.05
CA CYS A 145 7.86 45.06 -31.82
C CYS A 145 6.85 44.70 -32.92
N GLU A 146 7.10 43.59 -33.62
CA GLU A 146 6.15 43.02 -34.58
C GLU A 146 6.09 41.50 -34.31
N PRO A 147 4.90 40.86 -34.36
CA PRO A 147 4.76 39.44 -34.05
C PRO A 147 5.61 38.49 -34.91
N ASP A 148 5.92 38.90 -36.16
CA ASP A 148 6.73 38.14 -37.11
C ASP A 148 8.16 38.68 -37.26
N ALA A 149 8.64 39.46 -36.28
CA ALA A 149 9.99 40.00 -36.28
C ALA A 149 11.06 38.91 -36.20
N SER A 150 12.16 39.10 -36.93
CA SER A 150 13.29 38.16 -36.97
C SER A 150 14.01 38.05 -35.62
N ALA A 151 14.69 36.92 -35.38
CA ALA A 151 15.50 36.62 -34.19
C ALA A 151 16.48 37.74 -33.78
N LYS A 152 16.94 38.54 -34.75
CA LYS A 152 17.81 39.70 -34.48
C LYS A 152 17.13 40.78 -33.62
N VAL A 153 15.81 40.89 -33.66
CA VAL A 153 15.00 41.87 -32.91
C VAL A 153 14.43 41.25 -31.64
N VAL A 154 13.84 40.05 -31.73
CA VAL A 154 13.15 39.38 -30.60
C VAL A 154 14.05 38.48 -29.74
N GLN A 155 15.30 38.25 -30.15
CA GLN A 155 16.29 37.45 -29.43
C GLN A 155 15.72 36.08 -29.02
N THR A 156 15.78 35.74 -27.74
CA THR A 156 15.31 34.47 -27.17
C THR A 156 13.80 34.26 -27.32
N CYS A 157 13.02 35.31 -27.62
CA CYS A 157 11.59 35.20 -27.93
C CYS A 157 11.32 34.86 -29.41
N GLU A 158 12.33 34.37 -30.14
CA GLU A 158 12.14 33.87 -31.50
C GLU A 158 11.14 32.72 -31.56
N ARG A 159 10.37 32.67 -32.65
CA ARG A 159 9.44 31.58 -32.89
C ARG A 159 10.22 30.35 -33.35
N GLN A 160 10.23 29.30 -32.54
CA GLN A 160 10.76 28.01 -32.98
C GLN A 160 9.73 27.31 -33.87
N PHE A 161 9.85 27.48 -35.20
CA PHE A 161 9.09 26.69 -36.17
C PHE A 161 9.78 25.33 -36.39
N ARG A 162 9.85 24.49 -35.35
CA ARG A 162 10.23 23.08 -35.52
C ARG A 162 8.98 22.25 -35.75
N PHE A 163 8.97 21.48 -36.84
CA PHE A 163 7.90 20.57 -37.29
C PHE A 163 7.61 19.38 -36.34
N PHE A 164 7.94 19.48 -35.05
CA PHE A 164 7.59 18.46 -34.06
C PHE A 164 7.10 19.11 -32.76
N HIS A 165 5.79 18.94 -32.55
CA HIS A 165 5.09 18.75 -31.28
C HIS A 165 5.33 19.77 -30.13
N PHE A 166 4.33 20.64 -29.94
CA PHE A 166 4.00 21.40 -28.72
C PHE A 166 5.02 22.45 -28.23
N THR A 167 4.90 23.67 -28.73
CA THR A 167 4.97 24.89 -27.90
C THR A 167 4.37 26.05 -28.67
N LEU A 168 3.10 26.38 -28.37
CA LEU A 168 2.48 27.60 -28.88
C LEU A 168 3.00 28.76 -28.04
N VAL A 169 4.20 29.25 -28.37
CA VAL A 169 4.68 30.54 -27.87
C VAL A 169 3.80 31.61 -28.52
N ARG A 170 2.74 32.00 -27.81
CA ARG A 170 1.94 33.18 -28.16
C ARG A 170 2.81 34.39 -27.85
N LEU A 171 3.36 35.05 -28.86
CA LEU A 171 3.98 36.35 -28.68
C LEU A 171 2.88 37.34 -28.27
N PHE A 172 2.94 37.85 -27.04
CA PHE A 172 2.32 39.10 -26.68
C PHE A 172 3.36 40.21 -26.88
N CYS A 173 3.27 40.90 -28.03
CA CYS A 173 3.54 42.34 -28.09
C CYS A 173 2.18 43.01 -27.78
#